data_AF-A0A1A3TL80-F1
#
_entry.id   AF-A0A1A3TL80-F1
#
_cell.length_a   1.000
_cell.length_b   1.000
_cell.length_c   1.000
_cell.angle_alpha   90.00
_cell.angle_beta   90.00
_cell.angle_gamma   90.00
#
_symmetry.space_group_name_H-M   'P 1'
#
loop_
_entity.id
_entity.type
_entity.pdbx_description
1 polymer ?
#
loop_
_entity_poly.entity_id
_entity_poly.type
_entity_poly.pdbx_seq_one_letter_code
_entity_poly.pdbx_strand_id
1 'polypeptide(L)'
;MTTTAESPLARLSEQELEKLAKEFDAIHDEVFAELGDRDRHYIKTVISVQRQIVVAGRVLLLASRSRTAWVLGTACLSMAKILENMELGHNIMHGQWDWMNDPDVHSSVWDWDTASTAKAWKHSHNYIHHTYTNIRGKDRDLGYEIMRIDPNQPWHPVWLAQPLFNFLLTILFEWGVAVHDIDFRAAQRGEKPWSEVRQELKGIRGKARAQIVKDYLGWPAISAGAFALAQLALRGRIDQPAKSRVGRRLRKISSKGRIGATANMLDRLLPGVESTYLRTLAADALANLIRNVWAHAIIFCGHFPDQTYTFSEEEVENETRGGWYVRQLIGAANIEGSPLFHVISGNLGYQVEHHLYPDMPSSRYSEIAPRIKDICERYALPYNSGRFSKQWLTVHRSIFRLAFPGGKPRPKPGPYHSPERRTGPGGPSEASRFRDRLPAEHPDAGPEHDYGGVEVQPPPRGNA
;
A
#
# COMPACT_ATOMS: atom_id res chain seq x y z
N MET A 1 -9.30 -19.24 32.03
CA MET A 1 -8.12 -18.35 32.13
C MET A 1 -7.19 -18.66 30.98
N THR A 2 -7.45 -18.07 29.82
CA THR A 2 -6.59 -18.15 28.64
C THR A 2 -5.52 -17.08 28.79
N THR A 3 -4.28 -17.49 28.97
CA THR A 3 -3.09 -16.62 28.93
C THR A 3 -3.04 -15.90 27.59
N THR A 4 -3.55 -14.68 27.55
CA THR A 4 -3.10 -13.66 26.59
C THR A 4 -1.60 -13.52 26.80
N ALA A 5 -0.81 -13.55 25.72
CA ALA A 5 0.61 -13.24 25.84
C ALA A 5 0.70 -11.85 26.48
N GLU A 6 1.33 -11.74 27.64
CA GLU A 6 1.43 -10.49 28.37
C GLU A 6 2.04 -9.43 27.45
N SER A 7 1.37 -8.29 27.32
CA SER A 7 1.79 -7.23 26.40
C SER A 7 3.20 -6.79 26.79
N PRO A 8 4.13 -6.58 25.81
CA PRO A 8 5.43 -5.98 26.08
C PRO A 8 5.36 -4.61 26.78
N LEU A 9 4.18 -3.97 26.81
CA LEU A 9 3.89 -2.77 27.58
C LEU A 9 3.86 -3.01 29.10
N ALA A 10 3.34 -4.16 29.56
CA ALA A 10 3.10 -4.43 30.99
C ALA A 10 4.38 -4.52 31.82
N ARG A 11 5.53 -4.75 31.16
CA ARG A 11 6.84 -4.84 31.80
C ARG A 11 7.60 -3.51 31.85
N LEU A 12 7.09 -2.45 31.20
CA LEU A 12 7.75 -1.14 31.15
C LEU A 12 7.15 -0.23 32.23
N SER A 13 8.01 0.39 33.02
CA SER A 13 7.63 1.43 33.97
C SER A 13 7.21 2.72 33.25
N GLU A 14 6.45 3.58 33.94
CA GLU A 14 6.07 4.90 33.40
C GLU A 14 7.29 5.75 33.00
N GLN A 15 8.37 5.68 33.78
CA GLN A 15 9.63 6.38 33.48
C GLN A 15 10.30 5.83 32.21
N GLU A 16 10.28 4.51 32.00
CA GLU A 16 10.80 3.90 30.78
C GLU A 16 9.96 4.28 29.56
N LEU A 17 8.63 4.35 29.70
CA LEU A 17 7.72 4.79 28.64
C LEU A 17 7.95 6.27 28.28
N GLU A 18 8.16 7.13 29.26
CA GLU A 18 8.49 8.54 29.00
C GLU A 18 9.84 8.68 28.28
N LYS A 19 10.85 7.92 28.71
CA LYS A 19 12.16 7.90 28.06
C LYS A 19 12.07 7.36 26.63
N LEU A 20 11.34 6.28 26.41
CA LEU A 20 11.06 5.74 25.08
C LEU A 20 10.41 6.77 24.16
N ALA A 21 9.41 7.50 24.66
CA ALA A 21 8.75 8.55 23.90
C ALA A 21 9.76 9.61 23.42
N LYS A 22 10.63 10.10 24.31
CA LYS A 22 11.67 11.08 23.97
C LYS A 22 12.68 10.55 22.95
N GLU A 23 13.07 9.27 23.05
CA GLU A 23 14.00 8.67 22.10
C GLU A 23 13.38 8.47 20.71
N PHE A 24 12.12 8.04 20.62
CA PHE A 24 11.41 7.99 19.33
C PHE A 24 11.19 9.39 18.75
N ASP A 25 10.78 10.36 19.56
CA ASP A 25 10.63 11.77 19.14
C ASP A 25 11.95 12.33 18.58
N ALA A 26 13.07 12.08 19.25
CA ALA A 26 14.38 12.53 18.80
C ALA A 26 14.77 11.92 17.44
N ILE A 27 14.48 10.64 17.19
CA ILE A 27 14.73 10.03 15.87
C ILE A 27 13.95 10.76 14.79
N HIS A 28 12.67 11.02 15.03
CA HIS A 28 11.84 11.76 14.10
C HIS A 28 12.43 13.14 13.80
N ASP A 29 12.64 13.94 14.84
CA ASP A 29 13.03 15.34 14.71
C ASP A 29 14.40 15.51 14.05
N GLU A 30 15.36 14.65 14.38
CA GLU A 30 16.69 14.65 13.74
C GLU A 30 16.59 14.34 12.24
N VAL A 31 15.92 13.24 11.86
CA VAL A 31 15.81 12.85 10.44
C VAL A 31 14.96 13.84 9.66
N PHE A 32 13.93 14.41 10.28
CA PHE A 32 13.08 15.42 9.65
C PHE A 32 13.85 16.73 9.42
N ALA A 33 14.74 17.12 10.34
CA ALA A 33 15.58 18.31 10.19
C ALA A 33 16.61 18.19 9.06
N GLU A 34 17.00 16.96 8.69
CA GLU A 34 17.95 16.67 7.60
C GLU A 34 17.30 16.66 6.20
N LEU A 35 15.99 16.79 6.11
CA LEU A 35 15.29 16.73 4.83
C LEU A 35 15.71 17.88 3.91
N GLY A 36 16.02 17.56 2.66
CA GLY A 36 16.56 18.54 1.73
C GLY A 36 16.59 18.08 0.27
N ASP A 37 17.56 18.59 -0.48
CA ASP A 37 17.61 18.38 -1.93
C ASP A 37 17.74 16.91 -2.34
N ARG A 38 18.34 16.06 -1.50
CA ARG A 38 18.41 14.61 -1.70
C ARG A 38 17.02 13.98 -1.80
N ASP A 39 16.15 14.30 -0.86
CA ASP A 39 14.78 13.79 -0.76
C ASP A 39 13.92 14.35 -1.88
N ARG A 40 14.04 15.66 -2.15
CA ARG A 40 13.39 16.31 -3.30
C ARG A 40 13.78 15.66 -4.62
N HIS A 41 15.06 15.37 -4.81
CA HIS A 41 15.56 14.71 -6.02
C HIS A 41 15.01 13.30 -6.16
N TYR A 42 14.94 12.55 -5.06
CA TYR A 42 14.37 11.21 -5.04
C TYR A 42 12.93 11.21 -5.56
N ILE A 43 12.01 11.96 -4.94
CA ILE A 43 10.59 11.91 -5.30
C ILE A 43 10.35 12.42 -6.73
N LYS A 44 11.05 13.47 -7.16
CA LYS A 44 10.96 13.97 -8.55
C LYS A 44 11.47 12.95 -9.56
N THR A 45 12.51 12.18 -9.20
CA THR A 45 13.02 11.09 -10.04
C THR A 45 12.02 9.95 -10.14
N VAL A 46 11.40 9.52 -9.04
CA VAL A 46 10.36 8.47 -9.06
C VAL A 46 9.18 8.91 -9.93
N ILE A 47 8.70 10.14 -9.79
CA ILE A 47 7.64 10.70 -10.64
C ILE A 47 8.03 10.67 -12.12
N SER A 48 9.26 11.10 -12.45
CA SER A 48 9.75 11.09 -13.83
C SER A 48 9.83 9.68 -14.40
N VAL A 49 10.42 8.73 -13.66
CA VAL A 49 10.54 7.33 -14.04
C VAL A 49 9.17 6.70 -14.25
N GLN A 50 8.24 6.91 -13.31
CA GLN A 50 6.86 6.41 -13.43
C GLN A 50 6.21 6.92 -14.73
N ARG A 51 6.29 8.22 -15.01
CA ARG A 51 5.72 8.83 -16.23
C ARG A 51 6.36 8.28 -17.51
N GLN A 52 7.68 8.10 -17.51
CA GLN A 52 8.40 7.51 -18.65
C GLN A 52 7.99 6.05 -18.90
N ILE A 53 7.84 5.25 -17.84
CA ILE A 53 7.38 3.86 -17.94
C ILE A 53 5.95 3.81 -18.48
N VAL A 54 5.06 4.72 -18.07
CA VAL A 54 3.70 4.83 -18.66
C VAL A 54 3.80 5.04 -20.17
N VAL A 55 4.58 6.03 -20.62
CA VAL A 55 4.74 6.34 -22.05
C VAL A 55 5.31 5.14 -22.80
N ALA A 56 6.38 4.53 -22.28
CA ALA A 56 7.00 3.34 -22.89
C ALA A 56 6.00 2.19 -23.02
N GLY A 57 5.22 1.92 -21.95
CA GLY A 57 4.17 0.90 -21.96
C GLY A 57 3.10 1.18 -23.02
N ARG A 58 2.64 2.43 -23.14
CA ARG A 58 1.65 2.84 -24.15
C ARG A 58 2.18 2.68 -25.57
N VAL A 59 3.43 3.07 -25.83
CA VAL A 59 4.07 2.91 -27.14
C VAL A 59 4.22 1.43 -27.51
N LEU A 60 4.66 0.57 -26.58
CA LEU A 60 4.75 -0.87 -26.80
C LEU A 60 3.39 -1.49 -27.15
N LEU A 61 2.31 -1.01 -26.52
CA LEU A 61 0.96 -1.51 -26.79
C LEU A 61 0.37 -1.09 -28.14
N LEU A 62 0.95 -0.09 -28.83
CA LEU A 62 0.65 0.15 -30.25
C LEU A 62 1.00 -1.08 -31.11
N ALA A 63 1.99 -1.85 -30.69
CA ALA A 63 2.39 -3.12 -31.31
C ALA A 63 1.84 -4.35 -30.57
N SER A 64 0.76 -4.22 -29.78
CA SER A 64 0.18 -5.28 -28.92
C SER A 64 -0.24 -6.59 -29.62
N ARG A 65 -0.25 -6.61 -30.96
CA ARG A 65 -0.40 -7.85 -31.74
C ARG A 65 0.79 -8.80 -31.56
N SER A 66 1.99 -8.25 -31.40
CA SER A 66 3.16 -9.02 -30.98
C SER A 66 2.99 -9.43 -29.51
N ARG A 67 3.13 -10.73 -29.23
CA ARG A 67 3.08 -11.26 -27.86
C ARG A 67 4.12 -10.59 -26.98
N THR A 68 5.33 -10.39 -27.49
CA THR A 68 6.44 -9.75 -26.76
C THR A 68 6.11 -8.31 -26.43
N ALA A 69 5.65 -7.52 -27.41
CA ALA A 69 5.30 -6.11 -27.18
C ALA A 69 4.12 -5.99 -26.20
N TRP A 70 3.14 -6.90 -26.27
CA TRP A 70 2.02 -6.94 -25.32
C TRP A 70 2.48 -7.27 -23.89
N VAL A 71 3.34 -8.27 -23.72
CA VAL A 71 3.89 -8.63 -22.40
C VAL A 71 4.71 -7.48 -21.83
N LEU A 72 5.66 -6.92 -22.60
CA LEU A 72 6.51 -5.82 -22.14
C LEU A 72 5.70 -4.56 -21.85
N GLY A 73 4.75 -4.22 -22.72
CA GLY A 73 3.85 -3.08 -22.52
C GLY A 73 2.98 -3.23 -21.27
N THR A 74 2.43 -4.42 -21.05
CA THR A 74 1.66 -4.74 -19.85
C THR A 74 2.54 -4.64 -18.60
N ALA A 75 3.75 -5.21 -18.61
CA ALA A 75 4.69 -5.14 -17.50
C ALA A 75 5.08 -3.70 -17.14
N CYS A 76 5.30 -2.83 -18.13
CA CYS A 76 5.52 -1.41 -17.92
C CYS A 76 4.32 -0.76 -17.24
N LEU A 77 3.10 -0.97 -17.75
CA LEU A 77 1.90 -0.40 -17.14
C LEU A 77 1.65 -0.93 -15.72
N SER A 78 1.89 -2.21 -15.47
CA SER A 78 1.81 -2.80 -14.13
C SER A 78 2.78 -2.12 -13.17
N MET A 79 4.05 -1.96 -13.56
CA MET A 79 5.05 -1.28 -12.74
C MET A 79 4.68 0.18 -12.48
N ALA A 80 4.26 0.91 -13.51
CA ALA A 80 3.85 2.30 -13.37
C ALA A 80 2.63 2.48 -12.46
N LYS A 81 1.66 1.56 -12.52
CA LYS A 81 0.50 1.55 -11.62
C LYS A 81 0.89 1.18 -10.18
N ILE A 82 1.85 0.29 -9.99
CA ILE A 82 2.39 -0.04 -8.67
C ILE A 82 3.10 1.17 -8.06
N LEU A 83 4.00 1.83 -8.80
CA LEU A 83 4.69 3.04 -8.34
C LEU A 83 3.72 4.18 -8.03
N GLU A 84 2.73 4.40 -8.91
CA GLU A 84 1.68 5.40 -8.69
C GLU A 84 0.87 5.13 -7.42
N ASN A 85 0.54 3.86 -7.13
CA ASN A 85 -0.28 3.53 -5.98
C ASN A 85 0.51 3.50 -4.67
N MET A 86 1.68 2.85 -4.66
CA MET A 86 2.45 2.55 -3.44
C MET A 86 3.45 3.65 -3.10
N GLU A 87 4.27 4.08 -4.07
CA GLU A 87 5.38 5.01 -3.78
C GLU A 87 5.00 6.48 -3.92
N LEU A 88 4.11 6.80 -4.85
CA LEU A 88 3.66 8.18 -5.09
C LEU A 88 2.37 8.47 -4.32
N GLY A 89 1.25 7.88 -4.73
CA GLY A 89 -0.07 8.21 -4.21
C GLY A 89 -0.20 8.05 -2.70
N HIS A 90 0.14 6.87 -2.17
CA HIS A 90 0.12 6.59 -0.73
C HIS A 90 0.99 7.59 0.05
N ASN A 91 2.26 7.72 -0.31
CA ASN A 91 3.24 8.53 0.43
C ASN A 91 2.98 10.04 0.33
N ILE A 92 2.66 10.56 -0.87
CA ILE A 92 2.34 11.99 -1.05
C ILE A 92 1.06 12.35 -0.29
N MET A 93 0.03 11.51 -0.33
CA MET A 93 -1.20 11.81 0.40
C MET A 93 -1.08 11.63 1.91
N HIS A 94 -0.12 10.85 2.40
CA HIS A 94 0.28 10.85 3.82
C HIS A 94 0.90 12.18 4.28
N GLY A 95 1.23 13.08 3.36
CA GLY A 95 1.87 14.35 3.69
C GLY A 95 3.38 14.28 3.79
N GLN A 96 3.98 13.14 3.43
CA GLN A 96 5.41 12.90 3.58
C GLN A 96 6.30 13.88 2.83
N TRP A 97 5.74 14.55 1.83
CA TRP A 97 6.44 15.47 0.95
C TRP A 97 5.99 16.92 1.12
N ASP A 98 5.06 17.19 2.05
CA ASP A 98 4.43 18.51 2.21
C ASP A 98 5.43 19.57 2.70
N TRP A 99 6.48 19.16 3.44
CA TRP A 99 7.60 20.02 3.87
C TRP A 99 8.29 20.74 2.70
N MET A 100 8.24 20.16 1.48
CA MET A 100 8.84 20.77 0.30
C MET A 100 8.12 22.03 -0.17
N ASN A 101 6.87 22.24 0.26
CA ASN A 101 5.94 23.26 -0.25
C ASN A 101 5.87 23.28 -1.79
N ASP A 102 5.96 22.11 -2.42
CA ASP A 102 5.92 21.97 -3.87
C ASP A 102 4.45 22.00 -4.35
N PRO A 103 4.09 22.82 -5.36
CA PRO A 103 2.70 22.99 -5.78
C PRO A 103 2.11 21.74 -6.46
N ASP A 104 2.96 20.83 -6.94
CA ASP A 104 2.53 19.61 -7.62
C ASP A 104 2.73 18.36 -6.76
N VAL A 105 3.61 18.39 -5.76
CA VAL A 105 3.94 17.25 -4.88
C VAL A 105 3.54 17.59 -3.45
N HIS A 106 2.23 17.64 -3.20
CA HIS A 106 1.67 17.97 -1.90
C HIS A 106 0.34 17.24 -1.68
N SER A 107 0.10 16.79 -0.46
CA SER A 107 -1.04 15.94 -0.10
C SER A 107 -2.38 16.60 -0.38
N SER A 108 -2.48 17.93 -0.28
CA SER A 108 -3.72 18.70 -0.50
C SER A 108 -4.17 18.75 -1.95
N VAL A 109 -3.27 18.51 -2.90
CA VAL A 109 -3.52 18.62 -4.35
C VAL A 109 -3.34 17.29 -5.08
N TRP A 110 -2.50 16.39 -4.56
CA TRP A 110 -2.28 15.10 -5.19
C TRP A 110 -3.54 14.25 -5.10
N ASP A 111 -3.91 13.66 -6.24
CA ASP A 111 -5.05 12.76 -6.33
C ASP A 111 -4.64 11.49 -7.09
N TRP A 112 -4.30 10.46 -6.33
CA TRP A 112 -3.81 9.18 -6.86
C TRP A 112 -4.82 8.41 -7.73
N ASP A 113 -4.30 7.56 -8.61
CA ASP A 113 -5.08 6.73 -9.54
C ASP A 113 -5.68 5.49 -8.86
N THR A 114 -6.74 5.66 -8.08
CA THR A 114 -7.50 4.57 -7.46
C THR A 114 -8.98 4.94 -7.27
N ALA A 115 -9.79 3.97 -6.84
CA ALA A 115 -11.22 4.15 -6.62
C ALA A 115 -11.57 4.98 -5.38
N SER A 116 -10.71 4.98 -4.35
CA SER A 116 -10.91 5.81 -3.15
C SER A 116 -10.60 7.29 -3.42
N THR A 117 -11.39 8.17 -2.82
CA THR A 117 -11.15 9.62 -2.91
C THR A 117 -10.08 10.04 -1.91
N ALA A 118 -9.26 11.04 -2.25
CA ALA A 118 -8.22 11.53 -1.36
C ALA A 118 -8.76 11.91 0.04
N LYS A 119 -9.93 12.57 0.10
CA LYS A 119 -10.59 12.92 1.38
C LYS A 119 -10.95 11.69 2.21
N ALA A 120 -11.59 10.69 1.59
CA ALA A 120 -12.02 9.48 2.28
C ALA A 120 -10.81 8.71 2.81
N TRP A 121 -9.80 8.51 1.96
CA TRP A 121 -8.57 7.81 2.33
C TRP A 121 -7.79 8.53 3.45
N LYS A 122 -7.65 9.87 3.39
CA LYS A 122 -6.99 10.62 4.48
C LYS A 122 -7.73 10.49 5.82
N HIS A 123 -9.05 10.37 5.78
CA HIS A 123 -9.82 10.17 7.01
C HIS A 123 -9.69 8.73 7.52
N SER A 124 -9.98 7.73 6.67
CA SER A 124 -9.97 6.33 7.08
C SER A 124 -8.56 5.83 7.43
N HIS A 125 -7.59 6.14 6.59
CA HIS A 125 -6.24 5.61 6.74
C HIS A 125 -5.37 6.55 7.58
N ASN A 126 -5.12 7.79 7.13
CA ASN A 126 -4.17 8.66 7.86
C ASN A 126 -4.65 9.00 9.26
N TYR A 127 -5.94 9.27 9.44
CA TYR A 127 -6.47 9.60 10.77
C TYR A 127 -6.86 8.33 11.54
N ILE A 128 -7.87 7.57 11.10
CA ILE A 128 -8.39 6.46 11.90
C ILE A 128 -7.35 5.35 12.07
N HIS A 129 -6.78 4.83 10.97
CA HIS A 129 -5.87 3.70 11.05
C HIS A 129 -4.56 4.03 11.78
N HIS A 130 -3.88 5.16 11.50
CA HIS A 130 -2.63 5.50 12.21
C HIS A 130 -2.85 5.96 13.65
N THR A 131 -3.98 6.57 13.98
CA THR A 131 -4.28 6.93 15.39
C THR A 131 -4.58 5.67 16.20
N TYR A 132 -5.46 4.81 15.66
CA TYR A 132 -6.04 3.69 16.39
C TYR A 132 -5.48 2.32 16.01
N THR A 133 -4.29 2.27 15.40
CA THR A 133 -3.69 1.06 14.82
C THR A 133 -3.89 -0.19 15.67
N ASN A 134 -4.52 -1.19 15.06
CA ASN A 134 -4.87 -2.50 15.61
C ASN A 134 -5.73 -2.50 16.89
N ILE A 135 -6.40 -1.40 17.23
CA ILE A 135 -7.39 -1.37 18.31
C ILE A 135 -8.72 -1.94 17.78
N ARG A 136 -9.16 -3.06 18.34
CA ARG A 136 -10.42 -3.73 18.03
C ARG A 136 -11.59 -2.76 18.19
N GLY A 137 -12.40 -2.61 17.14
CA GLY A 137 -13.58 -1.75 17.16
C GLY A 137 -13.31 -0.28 16.79
N LYS A 138 -12.04 0.14 16.72
CA LYS A 138 -11.64 1.48 16.28
C LYS A 138 -10.91 1.46 14.95
N ASP A 139 -9.90 0.60 14.82
CA ASP A 139 -9.19 0.40 13.57
C ASP A 139 -10.03 -0.47 12.63
N ARG A 140 -10.50 0.13 11.54
CA ARG A 140 -11.32 -0.56 10.55
C ARG A 140 -10.45 -1.36 9.58
N ASP A 141 -9.20 -0.95 9.35
CA ASP A 141 -8.25 -1.67 8.49
C ASP A 141 -7.85 -3.02 9.13
N LEU A 142 -8.09 -3.18 10.44
CA LEU A 142 -8.03 -4.45 11.16
C LEU A 142 -9.12 -5.42 10.67
N GLY A 143 -8.84 -6.13 9.57
CA GLY A 143 -9.73 -7.11 8.96
C GLY A 143 -10.68 -6.52 7.91
N TYR A 144 -10.59 -5.22 7.60
CA TYR A 144 -11.46 -4.52 6.64
C TYR A 144 -12.95 -4.73 6.92
N GLU A 145 -13.32 -4.99 8.17
CA GLU A 145 -14.68 -5.36 8.65
C GLU A 145 -15.31 -6.62 8.03
N ILE A 146 -14.64 -7.24 7.06
CA ILE A 146 -15.08 -8.43 6.31
C ILE A 146 -14.29 -9.68 6.70
N MET A 147 -13.30 -9.56 7.58
CA MET A 147 -12.50 -10.66 8.08
C MET A 147 -12.29 -10.58 9.59
N ARG A 148 -12.39 -11.73 10.24
CA ARG A 148 -11.95 -11.98 11.62
C ARG A 148 -10.44 -12.20 11.63
N ILE A 149 -9.74 -11.33 12.34
CA ILE A 149 -8.26 -11.36 12.42
C ILE A 149 -7.72 -11.38 13.84
N ASP A 150 -8.62 -11.33 14.83
CA ASP A 150 -8.30 -11.52 16.23
C ASP A 150 -9.11 -12.71 16.80
N PRO A 151 -8.48 -13.65 17.52
CA PRO A 151 -9.19 -14.74 18.18
C PRO A 151 -10.23 -14.27 19.23
N ASN A 152 -10.08 -13.08 19.79
CA ASN A 152 -11.00 -12.46 20.75
C ASN A 152 -12.25 -11.86 20.09
N GLN A 153 -12.27 -11.72 18.76
CA GLN A 153 -13.50 -11.34 18.05
C GLN A 153 -14.53 -12.47 18.10
N PRO A 154 -15.82 -12.17 18.35
CA PRO A 154 -16.90 -13.14 18.27
C PRO A 154 -16.90 -13.87 16.93
N TRP A 155 -17.00 -15.19 16.97
CA TRP A 155 -17.06 -16.00 15.77
C TRP A 155 -18.50 -16.12 15.26
N HIS A 156 -18.69 -15.93 13.96
CA HIS A 156 -19.94 -16.12 13.24
C HIS A 156 -19.74 -17.07 12.05
N PRO A 157 -20.77 -17.85 11.65
CA PRO A 157 -20.67 -18.80 10.52
C PRO A 157 -20.21 -18.19 9.20
N VAL A 158 -20.47 -16.90 8.98
CA VAL A 158 -20.02 -16.16 7.79
C VAL A 158 -18.50 -16.17 7.63
N TRP A 159 -17.73 -16.32 8.72
CA TRP A 159 -16.28 -16.38 8.67
C TRP A 159 -15.75 -17.63 7.97
N LEU A 160 -16.54 -18.68 7.77
CA LEU A 160 -16.14 -19.81 6.90
C LEU A 160 -15.87 -19.35 5.45
N ALA A 161 -16.49 -18.25 5.01
CA ALA A 161 -16.28 -17.65 3.70
C ALA A 161 -15.12 -16.64 3.68
N GLN A 162 -14.43 -16.40 4.80
CA GLN A 162 -13.29 -15.47 4.88
C GLN A 162 -12.20 -15.72 3.82
N PRO A 163 -11.78 -16.96 3.51
CA PRO A 163 -10.83 -17.19 2.42
C PRO A 163 -11.34 -16.69 1.06
N LEU A 164 -12.64 -16.81 0.80
CA LEU A 164 -13.28 -16.26 -0.40
C LEU A 164 -13.31 -14.73 -0.36
N PHE A 165 -13.66 -14.13 0.78
CA PHE A 165 -13.63 -12.67 0.95
C PHE A 165 -12.22 -12.11 0.73
N ASN A 166 -11.19 -12.75 1.29
CA ASN A 166 -9.80 -12.38 1.07
C ASN A 166 -9.41 -12.49 -0.41
N PHE A 167 -9.79 -13.58 -1.09
CA PHE A 167 -9.53 -13.74 -2.52
C PHE A 167 -10.19 -12.64 -3.36
N LEU A 168 -11.47 -12.35 -3.11
CA LEU A 168 -12.21 -11.29 -3.79
C LEU A 168 -11.60 -9.92 -3.52
N LEU A 169 -11.22 -9.64 -2.27
CA LEU A 169 -10.53 -8.41 -1.90
C LEU A 169 -9.17 -8.30 -2.59
N THR A 170 -8.42 -9.41 -2.72
CA THR A 170 -7.11 -9.40 -3.42
C THR A 170 -7.25 -8.93 -4.86
N ILE A 171 -8.24 -9.44 -5.60
CA ILE A 171 -8.43 -9.09 -7.02
C ILE A 171 -9.12 -7.74 -7.23
N LEU A 172 -9.91 -7.28 -6.25
CA LEU A 172 -10.67 -6.02 -6.28
C LEU A 172 -10.16 -5.00 -5.27
N PHE A 173 -8.88 -5.07 -4.88
CA PHE A 173 -8.36 -4.37 -3.69
C PHE A 173 -8.69 -2.87 -3.65
N GLU A 174 -8.44 -2.15 -4.74
CA GLU A 174 -8.76 -0.71 -4.84
C GLU A 174 -10.24 -0.40 -4.54
N TRP A 175 -11.14 -1.28 -4.98
CA TRP A 175 -12.59 -1.11 -4.84
C TRP A 175 -13.04 -1.52 -3.44
N GLY A 176 -12.40 -2.57 -2.89
CA GLY A 176 -12.59 -2.97 -1.51
C GLY A 176 -12.23 -1.84 -0.56
N VAL A 177 -11.06 -1.21 -0.73
CA VAL A 177 -10.63 -0.04 0.05
C VAL A 177 -11.61 1.13 -0.13
N ALA A 178 -12.00 1.46 -1.36
CA ALA A 178 -12.94 2.56 -1.61
C ALA A 178 -14.31 2.35 -0.93
N VAL A 179 -14.82 1.12 -0.91
CA VAL A 179 -16.08 0.76 -0.25
C VAL A 179 -15.92 0.74 1.27
N HIS A 180 -14.78 0.24 1.75
CA HIS A 180 -14.39 0.24 3.15
C HIS A 180 -14.35 1.65 3.74
N ASP A 181 -13.75 2.60 3.03
CA ASP A 181 -13.62 3.99 3.47
C ASP A 181 -14.97 4.70 3.71
N ILE A 182 -16.06 4.23 3.09
CA ILE A 182 -17.41 4.84 3.25
C ILE A 182 -17.96 4.67 4.68
N ASP A 183 -17.60 3.61 5.39
CA ASP A 183 -18.24 3.22 6.66
C ASP A 183 -19.77 3.09 6.58
N PHE A 184 -20.23 2.14 5.76
CA PHE A 184 -21.67 1.83 5.69
C PHE A 184 -22.27 1.42 7.03
N ARG A 185 -21.47 0.82 7.93
CA ARG A 185 -21.95 0.36 9.24
C ARG A 185 -22.22 1.53 10.18
N ALA A 186 -21.40 2.58 10.19
CA ALA A 186 -21.69 3.80 10.93
C ALA A 186 -23.02 4.43 10.47
N ALA A 187 -23.33 4.41 9.18
CA ALA A 187 -24.61 4.89 8.67
C ALA A 187 -25.80 4.02 9.12
N GLN A 188 -25.61 2.70 9.19
CA GLN A 188 -26.62 1.77 9.72
C GLN A 188 -26.86 1.96 11.22
N ARG A 189 -25.82 2.31 11.99
CA ARG A 189 -25.92 2.61 13.43
C ARG A 189 -26.43 4.03 13.73
N GLY A 190 -26.53 4.90 12.72
CA GLY A 190 -26.98 6.28 12.87
C GLY A 190 -25.88 7.26 13.28
N GLU A 191 -24.62 6.83 13.31
CA GLU A 191 -23.44 7.65 13.62
C GLU A 191 -23.03 8.55 12.44
N LYS A 192 -23.37 8.13 11.21
CA LYS A 192 -23.08 8.85 9.96
C LYS A 192 -24.35 9.15 9.18
N PRO A 193 -24.60 10.40 8.76
CA PRO A 193 -25.78 10.72 7.99
C PRO A 193 -25.71 10.13 6.57
N TRP A 194 -26.83 9.59 6.08
CA TRP A 194 -26.92 9.02 4.73
C TRP A 194 -26.63 10.02 3.59
N SER A 195 -26.73 11.32 3.85
CA SER A 195 -26.33 12.37 2.90
C SER A 195 -24.82 12.34 2.63
N GLU A 196 -24.01 12.09 3.65
CA GLU A 196 -22.56 11.98 3.54
C GLU A 196 -22.15 10.73 2.77
N VAL A 197 -22.77 9.58 3.09
CA VAL A 197 -22.59 8.33 2.32
C VAL A 197 -22.88 8.53 0.84
N ARG A 198 -23.97 9.26 0.49
CA ARG A 198 -24.30 9.59 -0.90
C ARG A 198 -23.26 10.50 -1.55
N GLN A 199 -22.65 11.42 -0.80
CA GLN A 199 -21.59 12.31 -1.29
C GLN A 199 -20.31 11.52 -1.60
N GLU A 200 -19.90 10.62 -0.71
CA GLU A 200 -18.74 9.75 -0.93
C GLU A 200 -18.94 8.80 -2.11
N LEU A 201 -20.12 8.16 -2.20
CA LEU A 201 -20.50 7.35 -3.35
C LEU A 201 -20.47 8.13 -4.67
N LYS A 202 -20.86 9.42 -4.63
CA LYS A 202 -20.76 10.30 -5.81
C LYS A 202 -19.30 10.54 -6.19
N GLY A 203 -18.41 10.71 -5.21
CA GLY A 203 -16.96 10.84 -5.41
C GLY A 203 -16.35 9.59 -6.03
N ILE A 204 -16.61 8.42 -5.42
CA ILE A 204 -16.15 7.12 -5.93
C ILE A 204 -16.68 6.85 -7.33
N ARG A 205 -17.96 7.17 -7.62
CA ARG A 205 -18.50 7.07 -8.98
C ARG A 205 -17.79 7.99 -9.96
N GLY A 206 -17.38 9.19 -9.54
CA GLY A 206 -16.57 10.10 -10.34
C GLY A 206 -15.23 9.48 -10.72
N LYS A 207 -14.49 8.97 -9.72
CA LYS A 207 -13.24 8.22 -9.89
C LYS A 207 -13.42 7.01 -10.81
N ALA A 208 -14.44 6.20 -10.55
CA ALA A 208 -14.79 5.03 -11.34
C ALA A 208 -15.04 5.37 -12.81
N ARG A 209 -15.82 6.43 -13.07
CA ARG A 209 -16.07 6.91 -14.43
C ARG A 209 -14.78 7.36 -15.10
N ALA A 210 -13.93 8.12 -14.41
CA ALA A 210 -12.66 8.59 -14.95
C ALA A 210 -11.75 7.41 -15.31
N GLN A 211 -11.61 6.42 -14.42
CA GLN A 211 -10.83 5.22 -14.66
C GLN A 211 -11.39 4.41 -15.82
N ILE A 212 -12.72 4.20 -15.89
CA ILE A 212 -13.35 3.45 -16.99
C ILE A 212 -13.13 4.14 -18.34
N VAL A 213 -13.35 5.46 -18.38
CA VAL A 213 -13.15 6.25 -19.60
C VAL A 213 -11.68 6.22 -20.01
N LYS A 214 -10.74 6.36 -19.07
CA LYS A 214 -9.30 6.37 -19.34
C LYS A 214 -8.78 5.00 -19.77
N ASP A 215 -8.93 3.98 -18.91
CA ASP A 215 -8.26 2.68 -19.03
C ASP A 215 -8.99 1.70 -19.95
N TYR A 216 -10.33 1.75 -20.02
CA TYR A 216 -11.11 0.74 -20.74
C TYR A 216 -11.75 1.22 -22.03
N LEU A 217 -11.78 2.54 -22.27
CA LEU A 217 -12.31 3.15 -23.48
C LEU A 217 -11.26 3.97 -24.23
N GLY A 218 -10.65 4.96 -23.56
CA GLY A 218 -9.79 5.97 -24.15
C GLY A 218 -8.49 5.40 -24.69
N TRP A 219 -7.63 4.85 -23.82
CA TRP A 219 -6.37 4.24 -24.25
C TRP A 219 -6.55 3.10 -25.27
N PRO A 220 -7.50 2.16 -25.07
CA PRO A 220 -7.81 1.17 -26.08
C PRO A 220 -8.24 1.76 -27.44
N ALA A 221 -9.06 2.82 -27.45
CA ALA A 221 -9.47 3.51 -28.67
C ALA A 221 -8.30 4.22 -29.36
N ILE A 222 -7.42 4.89 -28.61
CA ILE A 222 -6.22 5.54 -29.13
C ILE A 222 -5.32 4.50 -29.81
N SER A 223 -5.02 3.38 -29.14
CA SER A 223 -4.20 2.31 -29.73
C SER A 223 -4.84 1.73 -30.99
N ALA A 224 -6.16 1.54 -30.99
CA ALA A 224 -6.89 1.03 -32.14
C ALA A 224 -6.88 2.03 -33.32
N GLY A 225 -7.03 3.32 -33.06
CA GLY A 225 -6.94 4.39 -34.06
C GLY A 225 -5.54 4.53 -34.64
N ALA A 226 -4.50 4.51 -33.79
CA ALA A 226 -3.11 4.53 -34.21
C ALA A 226 -2.78 3.32 -35.11
N PHE A 227 -3.28 2.14 -34.75
CA PHE A 227 -3.16 0.95 -35.58
C PHE A 227 -3.87 1.11 -36.94
N ALA A 228 -5.07 1.69 -36.98
CA ALA A 228 -5.79 1.94 -38.23
C ALA A 228 -4.98 2.87 -39.15
N LEU A 229 -4.41 3.95 -38.60
CA LEU A 229 -3.55 4.88 -39.34
C LEU A 229 -2.28 4.18 -39.87
N ALA A 230 -1.64 3.36 -39.04
CA ALA A 230 -0.46 2.59 -39.44
C ALA A 230 -0.79 1.59 -40.56
N GLN A 231 -1.95 0.93 -40.50
CA GLN A 231 -2.41 0.03 -41.56
C GLN A 231 -2.58 0.77 -42.89
N LEU A 232 -3.21 1.96 -42.86
CA LEU A 232 -3.42 2.79 -44.03
C LEU A 232 -2.08 3.25 -44.62
N ALA A 233 -1.18 3.77 -43.78
CA ALA A 233 0.14 4.23 -44.21
C ALA A 233 0.98 3.09 -44.82
N LEU A 234 0.92 1.89 -44.26
CA LEU A 234 1.63 0.71 -44.75
C LEU A 234 0.87 -0.07 -45.83
N ARG A 235 -0.20 0.51 -46.41
CA ARG A 235 -1.01 -0.08 -47.49
C ARG A 235 -1.47 -1.51 -47.19
N GLY A 236 -1.87 -1.78 -45.95
CA GLY A 236 -2.40 -3.08 -45.57
C GLY A 236 -1.35 -4.14 -45.23
N ARG A 237 -0.06 -3.79 -45.14
CA ARG A 237 1.02 -4.78 -44.93
C ARG A 237 1.15 -5.33 -43.51
N ILE A 238 0.53 -4.73 -42.50
CA ILE A 238 0.53 -5.31 -41.15
C ILE A 238 -0.51 -6.43 -41.13
N ASP A 239 -0.09 -7.61 -40.65
CA ASP A 239 -0.96 -8.77 -40.51
C ASP A 239 -2.19 -8.47 -39.63
N GLN A 240 -3.36 -8.96 -40.03
CA GLN A 240 -4.64 -8.78 -39.35
C GLN A 240 -5.48 -10.06 -39.32
N PRO A 241 -6.35 -10.25 -38.31
CA PRO A 241 -7.28 -11.38 -38.29
C PRO A 241 -8.24 -11.30 -39.50
N ALA A 242 -8.59 -12.44 -40.08
CA ALA A 242 -9.48 -12.47 -41.25
C ALA A 242 -10.95 -12.09 -40.93
N LYS A 243 -11.38 -12.16 -39.66
CA LYS A 243 -12.77 -11.90 -39.24
C LYS A 243 -12.82 -11.14 -37.91
N SER A 244 -13.70 -10.16 -37.81
CA SER A 244 -14.01 -9.43 -36.58
C SER A 244 -14.82 -10.30 -35.59
N ARG A 245 -14.72 -10.08 -34.28
CA ARG A 245 -15.54 -10.79 -33.29
C ARG A 245 -16.98 -10.26 -33.32
N VAL A 246 -17.18 -8.95 -33.50
CA VAL A 246 -18.51 -8.35 -33.71
C VAL A 246 -19.20 -8.94 -34.94
N GLY A 247 -18.52 -8.99 -36.09
CA GLY A 247 -19.07 -9.61 -37.31
C GLY A 247 -19.39 -11.09 -37.13
N ARG A 248 -18.56 -11.84 -36.37
CA ARG A 248 -18.89 -13.23 -35.98
C ARG A 248 -20.14 -13.33 -35.12
N ARG A 249 -20.36 -12.43 -34.16
CA ARG A 249 -21.58 -12.39 -33.33
C ARG A 249 -22.80 -12.02 -34.15
N LEU A 250 -22.73 -11.01 -35.02
CA LEU A 250 -23.83 -10.64 -35.90
C LEU A 250 -24.25 -11.78 -36.82
N ARG A 251 -23.29 -12.55 -37.37
CA ARG A 251 -23.60 -13.75 -38.15
C ARG A 251 -24.27 -14.88 -37.37
N LYS A 252 -24.09 -14.95 -36.05
CA LYS A 252 -24.86 -15.87 -35.20
C LYS A 252 -26.33 -15.46 -35.08
N ILE A 253 -26.64 -14.16 -35.21
CA ILE A 253 -28.00 -13.64 -35.19
C ILE A 253 -28.65 -13.82 -36.57
N SER A 254 -27.98 -13.39 -37.63
CA SER A 254 -28.40 -13.64 -39.01
C SER A 254 -27.25 -13.45 -39.99
N SER A 255 -27.14 -14.35 -40.97
CA SER A 255 -26.19 -14.26 -42.08
C SER A 255 -26.79 -13.61 -43.34
N LYS A 256 -28.09 -13.30 -43.34
CA LYS A 256 -28.83 -12.81 -44.50
C LYS A 256 -29.26 -11.34 -44.32
N GLY A 257 -29.55 -10.68 -45.44
CA GLY A 257 -30.07 -9.30 -45.45
C GLY A 257 -29.08 -8.27 -44.89
N ARG A 258 -29.63 -7.18 -44.33
CA ARG A 258 -28.85 -6.04 -43.81
C ARG A 258 -27.84 -6.44 -42.73
N ILE A 259 -28.17 -7.45 -41.91
CA ILE A 259 -27.30 -7.94 -40.83
C ILE A 259 -26.06 -8.64 -41.40
N GLY A 260 -26.23 -9.48 -42.42
CA GLY A 260 -25.12 -10.13 -43.12
C GLY A 260 -24.21 -9.14 -43.86
N ALA A 261 -24.79 -8.14 -44.54
CA ALA A 261 -24.04 -7.07 -45.20
C ALA A 261 -23.21 -6.25 -44.20
N THR A 262 -23.82 -5.90 -43.05
CA THR A 262 -23.12 -5.20 -41.96
C THR A 262 -21.97 -6.04 -41.41
N ALA A 263 -22.18 -7.34 -41.17
CA ALA A 263 -21.12 -8.23 -40.69
C ALA A 263 -19.93 -8.34 -41.67
N ASN A 264 -20.19 -8.34 -42.98
CA ASN A 264 -19.14 -8.38 -44.01
C ASN A 264 -18.39 -7.04 -44.11
N MET A 265 -19.07 -5.92 -43.93
CA MET A 265 -18.43 -4.60 -43.85
C MET A 265 -17.48 -4.51 -42.64
N LEU A 266 -17.94 -4.96 -41.47
CA LEU A 266 -17.14 -4.95 -40.24
C LEU A 266 -15.91 -5.87 -40.36
N ASP A 267 -16.02 -7.00 -41.06
CA ASP A 267 -14.88 -7.89 -41.30
C ASP A 267 -13.82 -7.30 -42.25
N ARG A 268 -14.17 -6.33 -43.07
CA ARG A 268 -13.18 -5.64 -43.92
C ARG A 268 -12.47 -4.49 -43.21
N LEU A 269 -13.16 -3.84 -42.27
CA LEU A 269 -12.68 -2.58 -41.67
C LEU A 269 -12.14 -2.73 -40.25
N LEU A 270 -12.65 -3.68 -39.47
CA LEU A 270 -12.43 -3.73 -38.03
C LEU A 270 -11.53 -4.83 -37.48
N PRO A 271 -11.15 -5.94 -38.15
CA PRO A 271 -10.51 -7.05 -37.43
C PRO A 271 -9.22 -6.68 -36.68
N GLY A 272 -8.32 -5.92 -37.30
CA GLY A 272 -7.09 -5.47 -36.64
C GLY A 272 -7.33 -4.36 -35.62
N VAL A 273 -8.27 -3.45 -35.90
CA VAL A 273 -8.65 -2.34 -35.01
C VAL A 273 -9.29 -2.89 -33.73
N GLU A 274 -10.31 -3.74 -33.87
CA GLU A 274 -10.97 -4.45 -32.77
C GLU A 274 -9.98 -5.32 -31.98
N SER A 275 -9.09 -6.05 -32.68
CA SER A 275 -8.09 -6.85 -31.99
C SER A 275 -7.13 -5.99 -31.16
N THR A 276 -6.70 -4.84 -31.67
CA THR A 276 -5.77 -3.94 -30.97
C THR A 276 -6.45 -3.28 -29.78
N TYR A 277 -7.70 -2.86 -29.94
CA TYR A 277 -8.55 -2.38 -28.85
C TYR A 277 -8.62 -3.40 -27.71
N LEU A 278 -9.03 -4.63 -28.02
CA LEU A 278 -9.24 -5.67 -27.00
C LEU A 278 -7.93 -6.09 -26.31
N ARG A 279 -6.80 -6.06 -27.02
CA ARG A 279 -5.48 -6.37 -26.45
C ARG A 279 -5.00 -5.27 -25.52
N THR A 280 -5.19 -4.01 -25.89
CA THR A 280 -4.86 -2.86 -25.02
C THR A 280 -5.76 -2.88 -23.78
N LEU A 281 -7.06 -3.07 -23.96
CA LEU A 281 -8.02 -3.23 -22.85
C LEU A 281 -7.61 -4.38 -21.91
N ALA A 282 -7.20 -5.53 -22.46
CA ALA A 282 -6.75 -6.66 -21.66
C ALA A 282 -5.44 -6.36 -20.91
N ALA A 283 -4.52 -5.60 -21.51
CA ALA A 283 -3.29 -5.15 -20.85
C ALA A 283 -3.59 -4.20 -19.69
N ASP A 284 -4.49 -3.22 -19.88
CA ASP A 284 -4.92 -2.30 -18.84
C ASP A 284 -5.63 -3.01 -17.69
N ALA A 285 -6.54 -3.95 -17.99
CA ALA A 285 -7.22 -4.77 -16.99
C ALA A 285 -6.25 -5.65 -16.20
N LEU A 286 -5.29 -6.29 -16.89
CA LEU A 286 -4.27 -7.11 -16.24
C LEU A 286 -3.31 -6.26 -15.40
N ALA A 287 -2.94 -5.06 -15.86
CA ALA A 287 -2.11 -4.15 -15.09
C ALA A 287 -2.79 -3.68 -13.79
N ASN A 288 -4.09 -3.36 -13.83
CA ASN A 288 -4.87 -3.06 -12.64
C ASN A 288 -4.98 -4.27 -11.69
N LEU A 289 -5.20 -5.48 -12.23
CA LEU A 289 -5.22 -6.71 -11.42
C LEU A 289 -3.88 -6.97 -10.73
N ILE A 290 -2.76 -6.84 -11.45
CA ILE A 290 -1.42 -7.02 -10.88
C ILE A 290 -1.17 -6.00 -9.76
N ARG A 291 -1.53 -4.73 -9.97
CA ARG A 291 -1.43 -3.71 -8.92
C ARG A 291 -2.29 -4.07 -7.70
N ASN A 292 -3.54 -4.52 -7.89
CA ASN A 292 -4.42 -4.90 -6.77
C ASN A 292 -3.82 -6.05 -5.96
N VAL A 293 -3.34 -7.10 -6.62
CA VAL A 293 -2.69 -8.25 -5.97
C VAL A 293 -1.44 -7.80 -5.22
N TRP A 294 -0.62 -6.94 -5.82
CA TRP A 294 0.60 -6.43 -5.21
C TRP A 294 0.32 -5.56 -3.97
N ALA A 295 -0.58 -4.57 -4.10
CA ALA A 295 -0.96 -3.66 -3.02
C ALA A 295 -1.56 -4.42 -1.84
N HIS A 296 -2.51 -5.32 -2.11
CA HIS A 296 -3.07 -6.22 -1.10
C HIS A 296 -1.96 -7.00 -0.40
N ALA A 297 -1.01 -7.54 -1.15
CA ALA A 297 0.04 -8.38 -0.59
C ALA A 297 0.97 -7.65 0.38
N ILE A 298 1.40 -6.44 0.01
CA ILE A 298 2.25 -5.61 0.85
C ILE A 298 1.50 -5.14 2.11
N ILE A 299 0.30 -4.57 1.93
CA ILE A 299 -0.46 -3.97 3.04
C ILE A 299 -0.88 -5.03 4.06
N PHE A 300 -1.35 -6.20 3.61
CA PHE A 300 -1.75 -7.27 4.53
C PHE A 300 -0.55 -7.83 5.30
N CYS A 301 0.60 -7.97 4.66
CA CYS A 301 1.82 -8.40 5.34
C CYS A 301 2.25 -7.43 6.44
N GLY A 302 1.86 -6.15 6.38
CA GLY A 302 2.14 -5.16 7.41
C GLY A 302 1.36 -5.35 8.71
N HIS A 303 0.11 -5.84 8.65
CA HIS A 303 -0.81 -5.82 9.81
C HIS A 303 -1.35 -7.18 10.24
N PHE A 304 -1.43 -8.14 9.32
CA PHE A 304 -2.17 -9.40 9.52
C PHE A 304 -1.32 -10.63 9.91
N PRO A 305 0.03 -10.65 9.83
CA PRO A 305 0.78 -11.81 10.31
C PRO A 305 0.42 -12.16 11.75
N ASP A 306 0.36 -13.46 12.09
CA ASP A 306 0.07 -13.94 13.46
C ASP A 306 0.92 -13.29 14.59
N GLN A 307 2.03 -12.65 14.22
CA GLN A 307 2.99 -11.99 15.08
C GLN A 307 2.60 -10.55 15.48
N THR A 308 1.71 -9.87 14.74
CA THR A 308 1.26 -8.51 15.06
C THR A 308 0.29 -8.52 16.23
N TYR A 309 0.38 -7.54 17.12
CA TYR A 309 -0.50 -7.44 18.28
C TYR A 309 -1.78 -6.68 17.95
N THR A 310 -2.84 -7.00 18.69
CA THR A 310 -4.16 -6.38 18.60
C THR A 310 -4.65 -6.05 20.01
N PHE A 311 -5.33 -4.91 20.14
CA PHE A 311 -5.61 -4.29 21.44
C PHE A 311 -7.12 -4.03 21.62
N SER A 312 -7.63 -4.04 22.84
CA SER A 312 -8.98 -3.51 23.14
C SER A 312 -8.88 -2.04 23.49
N GLU A 313 -10.01 -1.34 23.43
CA GLU A 313 -10.11 0.04 23.90
C GLU A 313 -9.69 0.18 25.37
N GLU A 314 -10.07 -0.78 26.22
CA GLU A 314 -9.67 -0.82 27.63
C GLU A 314 -8.14 -0.92 27.82
N GLU A 315 -7.45 -1.68 26.97
CA GLU A 315 -5.98 -1.83 27.04
C GLU A 315 -5.24 -0.51 26.75
N VAL A 316 -5.90 0.47 26.10
CA VAL A 316 -5.29 1.72 25.63
C VAL A 316 -5.97 2.99 26.13
N GLU A 317 -6.96 2.90 27.03
CA GLU A 317 -7.79 4.04 27.45
C GLU A 317 -6.97 5.22 27.99
N ASN A 318 -5.88 4.93 28.70
CA ASN A 318 -4.96 5.92 29.28
C ASN A 318 -3.55 5.81 28.67
N GLU A 319 -3.46 5.50 27.37
CA GLU A 319 -2.19 5.29 26.67
C GLU A 319 -1.29 6.54 26.72
N THR A 320 -0.08 6.37 27.26
CA THR A 320 0.97 7.40 27.22
C THR A 320 1.58 7.49 25.82
N ARG A 321 2.33 8.55 25.51
CA ARG A 321 3.04 8.65 24.22
C ARG A 321 3.99 7.48 23.96
N GLY A 322 4.72 7.03 25.00
CA GLY A 322 5.58 5.86 24.90
C GLY A 322 4.79 4.58 24.66
N GLY A 323 3.63 4.46 25.31
CA GLY A 323 2.68 3.37 25.08
C GLY A 323 2.21 3.34 23.62
N TRP A 324 1.84 4.50 23.08
CA TRP A 324 1.46 4.66 21.67
C TRP A 324 2.57 4.21 20.73
N TYR A 325 3.81 4.66 20.92
CA TYR A 325 4.95 4.23 20.08
C TYR A 325 5.17 2.71 20.14
N VAL A 326 5.11 2.11 21.33
CA VAL A 326 5.26 0.67 21.48
C VAL A 326 4.09 -0.06 20.80
N ARG A 327 2.85 0.44 20.90
CA ARG A 327 1.70 -0.13 20.20
C ARG A 327 1.88 -0.11 18.68
N GLN A 328 2.30 1.02 18.12
CA GLN A 328 2.61 1.16 16.70
C GLN A 328 3.70 0.15 16.27
N LEU A 329 4.78 0.07 17.04
CA LEU A 329 5.89 -0.86 16.82
C LEU A 329 5.44 -2.32 16.76
N ILE A 330 4.66 -2.78 17.75
CA ILE A 330 4.31 -4.21 17.88
C ILE A 330 3.03 -4.58 17.11
N GLY A 331 2.25 -3.58 16.68
CA GLY A 331 1.10 -3.75 15.80
C GLY A 331 1.47 -3.97 14.33
N ALA A 332 2.69 -3.61 13.93
CA ALA A 332 3.16 -3.71 12.56
C ALA A 332 4.17 -4.86 12.33
N ALA A 333 4.39 -5.20 11.06
CA ALA A 333 5.30 -6.24 10.61
C ALA A 333 6.05 -5.81 9.34
N ASN A 334 7.37 -5.90 9.38
CA ASN A 334 8.25 -5.55 8.28
C ASN A 334 8.49 -6.72 7.33
N ILE A 335 8.80 -6.36 6.09
CA ILE A 335 9.17 -7.25 5.01
C ILE A 335 10.61 -6.96 4.58
N GLU A 336 11.47 -7.96 4.68
CA GLU A 336 12.84 -7.88 4.18
C GLU A 336 12.86 -8.03 2.66
N GLY A 337 13.57 -7.13 1.99
CA GLY A 337 13.69 -7.13 0.53
C GLY A 337 14.94 -6.42 0.02
N SER A 338 15.08 -6.37 -1.31
CA SER A 338 16.09 -5.55 -1.98
C SER A 338 15.65 -4.08 -2.02
N PRO A 339 16.56 -3.12 -2.32
CA PRO A 339 16.17 -1.71 -2.47
C PRO A 339 15.03 -1.51 -3.49
N LEU A 340 15.07 -2.23 -4.62
CA LEU A 340 14.00 -2.19 -5.61
C LEU A 340 12.66 -2.69 -5.02
N PHE A 341 12.68 -3.76 -4.22
CA PHE A 341 11.47 -4.26 -3.55
C PHE A 341 10.86 -3.19 -2.64
N HIS A 342 11.69 -2.48 -1.87
CA HIS A 342 11.23 -1.40 -1.00
C HIS A 342 10.61 -0.25 -1.82
N VAL A 343 11.25 0.21 -2.90
CA VAL A 343 10.67 1.25 -3.77
C VAL A 343 9.33 0.81 -4.38
N ILE A 344 9.23 -0.39 -4.95
CA ILE A 344 7.96 -0.83 -5.58
C ILE A 344 6.87 -1.18 -4.55
N SER A 345 7.22 -1.31 -3.26
CA SER A 345 6.27 -1.48 -2.16
C SER A 345 5.89 -0.17 -1.49
N GLY A 346 6.36 0.98 -1.98
CA GLY A 346 6.08 2.26 -1.34
C GLY A 346 6.93 2.53 -0.09
N ASN A 347 8.03 1.78 0.05
CA ASN A 347 8.79 1.55 1.27
C ASN A 347 7.97 0.94 2.44
N LEU A 348 6.76 0.44 2.18
CA LEU A 348 5.93 -0.30 3.17
C LEU A 348 6.49 -1.68 3.55
N GLY A 349 7.65 -2.07 3.01
CA GLY A 349 8.47 -3.10 3.65
C GLY A 349 8.95 -2.71 5.05
N TYR A 350 8.94 -1.40 5.36
CA TYR A 350 9.22 -0.80 6.67
C TYR A 350 7.92 -0.31 7.34
N GLN A 351 6.94 -1.21 7.48
CA GLN A 351 5.63 -0.89 8.07
C GLN A 351 5.75 -0.35 9.49
N VAL A 352 6.68 -0.88 10.29
CA VAL A 352 6.96 -0.39 11.65
C VAL A 352 7.33 1.09 11.61
N GLU A 353 8.32 1.46 10.80
CA GLU A 353 8.78 2.84 10.67
C GLU A 353 7.69 3.74 10.11
N HIS A 354 6.91 3.24 9.15
CA HIS A 354 5.74 3.94 8.61
C HIS A 354 4.68 4.25 9.68
N HIS A 355 4.43 3.34 10.60
CA HIS A 355 3.48 3.56 11.70
C HIS A 355 4.00 4.49 12.79
N LEU A 356 5.30 4.46 13.05
CA LEU A 356 5.94 5.36 13.99
C LEU A 356 5.98 6.80 13.45
N TYR A 357 6.27 6.95 12.14
CA TYR A 357 6.47 8.24 11.45
C TYR A 357 5.77 8.28 10.08
N PRO A 358 4.42 8.35 10.05
CA PRO A 358 3.66 8.30 8.80
C PRO A 358 3.89 9.50 7.89
N ASP A 359 4.32 10.63 8.46
CA ASP A 359 4.64 11.91 7.82
C ASP A 359 6.12 12.05 7.38
N MET A 360 6.96 11.08 7.70
CA MET A 360 8.36 11.06 7.25
C MET A 360 8.44 10.57 5.79
N PRO A 361 9.24 11.21 4.90
CA PRO A 361 9.59 10.65 3.60
C PRO A 361 9.96 9.18 3.65
N SER A 362 9.21 8.34 2.95
CA SER A 362 9.36 6.89 3.01
C SER A 362 10.74 6.38 2.56
N SER A 363 11.48 7.17 1.78
CA SER A 363 12.88 6.93 1.43
C SER A 363 13.83 6.88 2.63
N ARG A 364 13.46 7.50 3.76
CA ARG A 364 14.25 7.54 4.99
C ARG A 364 14.02 6.37 5.92
N TYR A 365 12.99 5.54 5.70
CA TYR A 365 12.66 4.43 6.60
C TYR A 365 13.81 3.42 6.77
N SER A 366 14.59 3.18 5.71
CA SER A 366 15.75 2.29 5.79
C SER A 366 16.88 2.81 6.69
N GLU A 367 17.01 4.13 6.86
CA GLU A 367 17.96 4.79 7.76
C GLU A 367 17.44 4.83 9.20
N ILE A 368 16.12 4.92 9.36
CA ILE A 368 15.43 4.91 10.66
C ILE A 368 15.44 3.51 11.28
N ALA A 369 15.21 2.46 10.47
CA ALA A 369 15.03 1.09 10.96
C ALA A 369 16.14 0.57 11.90
N PRO A 370 17.46 0.78 11.63
CA PRO A 370 18.52 0.40 12.56
C PRO A 370 18.41 1.09 13.93
N ARG A 371 17.98 2.36 13.98
CA ARG A 371 17.80 3.14 15.21
C ARG A 371 16.62 2.60 16.03
N ILE A 372 15.54 2.20 15.37
CA ILE A 372 14.39 1.56 16.01
C ILE A 372 14.76 0.19 16.58
N LYS A 373 15.52 -0.61 15.83
CA LYS A 373 16.02 -1.91 16.32
C LYS A 373 16.91 -1.78 17.56
N ASP A 374 17.74 -0.74 17.62
CA ASP A 374 18.57 -0.44 18.80
C ASP A 374 17.71 -0.16 20.04
N ILE A 375 16.66 0.66 19.91
CA ILE A 375 15.66 0.86 20.98
C ILE A 375 15.03 -0.49 21.35
N CYS A 376 14.60 -1.28 20.36
CA CYS A 376 13.99 -2.58 20.63
C CYS A 376 14.91 -3.52 21.40
N GLU A 377 16.21 -3.52 21.10
CA GLU A 377 17.20 -4.31 21.82
C GLU A 377 17.40 -3.82 23.26
N ARG A 378 17.57 -2.51 23.47
CA ARG A 378 17.81 -1.92 24.80
C ARG A 378 16.64 -2.09 25.75
N TYR A 379 15.42 -1.95 25.25
CA TYR A 379 14.19 -2.10 26.02
C TYR A 379 13.63 -3.53 25.94
N ALA A 380 14.29 -4.45 25.27
CA ALA A 380 13.85 -5.83 25.04
C ALA A 380 12.44 -5.94 24.39
N LEU A 381 12.09 -4.99 23.52
CA LEU A 381 10.85 -5.01 22.72
C LEU A 381 11.01 -5.91 21.49
N PRO A 382 9.92 -6.50 20.98
CA PRO A 382 9.97 -7.23 19.73
C PRO A 382 10.13 -6.27 18.54
N TYR A 383 10.81 -6.73 17.49
CA TYR A 383 10.85 -6.07 16.19
C TYR A 383 10.52 -7.12 15.12
N ASN A 384 9.30 -7.04 14.58
CA ASN A 384 8.76 -8.08 13.72
C ASN A 384 9.20 -7.85 12.26
N SER A 385 10.20 -8.60 11.81
CA SER A 385 10.72 -8.54 10.45
C SER A 385 10.90 -9.95 9.87
N GLY A 386 10.71 -10.08 8.56
CA GLY A 386 11.05 -11.31 7.85
C GLY A 386 10.84 -11.26 6.35
N ARG A 387 11.31 -12.30 5.66
CA ARG A 387 11.15 -12.45 4.20
C ARG A 387 9.69 -12.37 3.78
N PHE A 388 9.43 -11.73 2.64
CA PHE A 388 8.09 -11.58 2.06
C PHE A 388 7.27 -12.88 2.03
N SER A 389 7.84 -13.97 1.54
CA SER A 389 7.15 -15.26 1.45
C SER A 389 6.69 -15.81 2.81
N LYS A 390 7.47 -15.57 3.87
CA LYS A 390 7.12 -15.96 5.23
C LYS A 390 5.95 -15.12 5.74
N GLN A 391 6.05 -13.78 5.63
CA GLN A 391 4.97 -12.88 6.06
C GLN A 391 3.66 -13.21 5.32
N TRP A 392 3.74 -13.38 4.01
CA TRP A 392 2.59 -13.70 3.16
C TRP A 392 1.91 -15.02 3.54
N LEU A 393 2.70 -16.07 3.76
CA LEU A 393 2.18 -17.36 4.21
C LEU A 393 1.54 -17.25 5.60
N THR A 394 2.13 -16.47 6.50
CA THR A 394 1.56 -16.27 7.84
C THR A 394 0.24 -15.53 7.80
N VAL A 395 0.09 -14.49 6.97
CA VAL A 395 -1.19 -13.80 6.73
C VAL A 395 -2.26 -14.80 6.31
N HIS A 396 -1.97 -15.60 5.27
CA HIS A 396 -2.94 -16.55 4.75
C HIS A 396 -3.30 -17.60 5.80
N ARG A 397 -2.29 -18.12 6.52
CA ARG A 397 -2.52 -19.02 7.64
C ARG A 397 -3.44 -18.40 8.69
N SER A 398 -3.24 -17.13 9.07
CA SER A 398 -4.10 -16.42 10.03
C SER A 398 -5.54 -16.35 9.53
N ILE A 399 -5.72 -15.94 8.27
CA ILE A 399 -7.01 -15.83 7.60
C ILE A 399 -7.73 -17.18 7.58
N PHE A 400 -7.07 -18.25 7.16
CA PHE A 400 -7.66 -19.59 7.14
C PHE A 400 -7.93 -20.14 8.55
N ARG A 401 -7.02 -19.93 9.50
CA ARG A 401 -7.16 -20.42 10.88
C ARG A 401 -8.35 -19.76 11.59
N LEU A 402 -8.50 -18.44 11.43
CA LEU A 402 -9.54 -17.66 12.12
C LEU A 402 -10.92 -17.72 11.44
N ALA A 403 -10.99 -18.31 10.24
CA ALA A 403 -12.24 -18.62 9.56
C ALA A 403 -13.09 -19.66 10.31
N PHE A 404 -12.46 -20.60 11.02
CA PHE A 404 -13.12 -21.67 11.78
C PHE A 404 -13.39 -21.26 13.24
N PRO A 405 -14.37 -21.91 13.92
CA PRO A 405 -14.58 -21.70 15.36
C PRO A 405 -13.31 -21.95 16.16
N GLY A 406 -13.02 -21.04 17.09
CA GLY A 406 -11.81 -21.10 17.90
C GLY A 406 -10.58 -20.47 17.23
N GLY A 407 -9.42 -21.09 17.47
CA GLY A 407 -8.10 -20.55 17.16
C GLY A 407 -7.48 -19.84 18.37
N LYS A 408 -6.51 -20.49 19.02
CA LYS A 408 -5.75 -19.84 20.11
C LYS A 408 -4.86 -18.73 19.54
N PRO A 409 -4.59 -17.65 20.30
CA PRO A 409 -3.52 -16.73 19.97
C PRO A 409 -2.24 -17.50 19.66
N ARG A 410 -1.55 -17.11 18.59
CA ARG A 410 -0.24 -17.67 18.29
C ARG A 410 0.81 -17.01 19.17
N PRO A 411 1.90 -17.73 19.49
CA PRO A 411 3.01 -17.13 20.21
C PRO A 411 3.48 -15.86 19.51
N LYS A 412 3.56 -14.78 20.27
CA LYS A 412 4.07 -13.50 19.79
C LYS A 412 5.61 -13.50 19.79
N PRO A 413 6.27 -12.69 18.95
CA PRO A 413 7.72 -12.60 18.95
C PRO A 413 8.23 -12.16 20.33
N GLY A 414 9.34 -12.75 20.77
CA GLY A 414 10.08 -12.29 21.94
C GLY A 414 10.91 -11.04 21.64
N PRO A 415 11.70 -10.57 22.61
CA PRO A 415 12.60 -9.44 22.45
C PRO A 415 13.47 -9.55 21.18
N TYR A 416 13.67 -8.43 20.52
CA TYR A 416 14.61 -8.35 19.41
C TYR A 416 16.04 -8.55 19.92
N HIS A 417 16.83 -9.30 19.14
CA HIS A 417 18.24 -9.56 19.42
C HIS A 417 19.03 -9.39 18.13
N SER A 418 20.02 -8.50 18.16
CA SER A 418 20.90 -8.27 17.02
C SER A 418 21.65 -9.57 16.65
N PRO A 419 21.87 -9.87 15.36
CA PRO A 419 22.50 -11.12 14.91
C PRO A 419 23.85 -11.44 15.57
N GLU A 420 24.64 -10.43 15.95
CA GLU A 420 25.96 -10.60 16.58
C GLU A 420 25.92 -10.81 18.10
N ARG A 421 24.81 -10.51 18.80
CA ARG A 421 24.65 -10.92 20.20
C ARG A 421 24.54 -12.43 20.36
N ARG A 422 24.26 -13.16 19.26
CA ARG A 422 24.41 -14.62 19.22
C ARG A 422 25.88 -15.07 19.30
N THR A 423 26.85 -14.19 19.04
CA THR A 423 28.29 -14.48 18.98
C THR A 423 29.13 -13.78 20.06
N GLY A 424 28.52 -13.39 21.19
CA GLY A 424 29.23 -12.93 22.39
C GLY A 424 28.84 -11.52 22.86
N PRO A 425 29.05 -11.17 24.15
CA PRO A 425 28.70 -9.87 24.69
C PRO A 425 29.80 -8.84 24.34
N GLY A 426 29.48 -7.83 23.52
CA GLY A 426 30.37 -6.67 23.32
C GLY A 426 30.44 -6.06 21.92
N GLY A 427 29.73 -6.59 20.91
CA GLY A 427 29.74 -6.00 19.56
C GLY A 427 28.91 -4.71 19.45
N PRO A 428 29.27 -3.77 18.54
CA PRO A 428 28.50 -2.55 18.27
C PRO A 428 27.08 -2.86 17.76
N SER A 429 26.10 -2.04 18.13
CA SER A 429 24.69 -2.22 17.71
C SER A 429 24.53 -2.09 16.18
N GLU A 430 23.40 -2.56 15.63
CA GLU A 430 23.12 -2.43 14.19
C GLU A 430 23.15 -0.95 13.75
N ALA A 431 22.68 -0.04 14.60
CA ALA A 431 22.74 1.40 14.38
C ALA A 431 24.18 1.94 14.34
N SER A 432 25.04 1.55 15.29
CA SER A 432 26.45 1.95 15.30
C SER A 432 27.18 1.47 14.04
N ARG A 433 26.98 0.22 13.62
CA ARG A 433 27.58 -0.29 12.38
C ARG A 433 27.05 0.37 11.11
N PHE A 434 25.78 0.77 11.10
CA PHE A 434 25.23 1.53 9.97
C PHE A 434 25.97 2.87 9.84
N ARG A 435 26.19 3.58 10.96
CA ARG A 435 26.98 4.81 10.99
C ARG A 435 28.43 4.58 10.53
N ASP A 436 29.07 3.51 11.00
CA ASP A 436 30.47 3.20 10.64
C ASP A 436 30.68 2.80 9.17
N ARG A 437 29.62 2.38 8.46
CA ARG A 437 29.67 2.05 7.02
C ARG A 437 29.58 3.28 6.12
N LEU A 438 29.17 4.42 6.68
CA LEU A 438 29.06 5.67 5.96
C LEU A 438 30.43 6.38 6.06
N PRO A 439 30.99 6.89 4.95
CA PRO A 439 32.21 7.69 5.01
C PRO A 439 32.05 8.81 6.05
N ALA A 440 33.12 9.17 6.79
CA ALA A 440 33.07 10.23 7.80
C ALA A 440 32.63 11.61 7.26
N GLU A 441 32.60 11.76 5.92
CA GLU A 441 32.19 12.95 5.18
C GLU A 441 30.75 12.83 4.63
N HIS A 442 30.06 11.72 4.93
CA HIS A 442 28.67 11.47 4.53
C HIS A 442 27.72 12.24 5.46
N PRO A 443 26.67 12.92 4.96
CA PRO A 443 25.72 13.66 5.79
C PRO A 443 25.10 12.83 6.92
N ASP A 444 24.97 11.51 6.71
CA ASP A 444 24.36 10.56 7.64
C ASP A 444 25.35 10.01 8.71
N ALA A 445 26.62 10.44 8.70
CA ALA A 445 27.61 10.15 9.73
C ALA A 445 27.54 11.23 10.84
N GLY A 446 26.41 11.31 11.54
CA GLY A 446 26.22 12.26 12.65
C GLY A 446 27.22 12.04 13.79
N PRO A 447 27.60 13.09 14.55
CA PRO A 447 28.56 12.97 15.64
C PRO A 447 27.99 12.14 16.81
N GLU A 448 28.86 11.43 17.52
CA GLU A 448 28.52 10.78 18.78
C GLU A 448 28.05 11.84 19.79
N HIS A 449 26.75 11.89 20.07
CA HIS A 449 26.22 12.76 21.10
C HIS A 449 26.33 12.10 22.47
N ASP A 450 27.27 12.61 23.27
CA ASP A 450 27.27 12.50 24.71
C ASP A 450 26.04 13.25 25.27
N TYR A 451 25.34 12.65 26.22
CA TYR A 451 24.04 13.14 26.72
C TYR A 451 24.19 14.49 27.46
N GLY A 452 24.11 15.59 26.71
CA GLY A 452 23.96 16.95 27.22
C GLY A 452 22.51 17.41 27.06
N GLY A 453 21.81 17.58 28.18
CA GLY A 453 20.39 17.93 28.21
C GLY A 453 20.06 19.20 27.43
N VAL A 454 19.04 19.10 26.57
CA VAL A 454 18.35 20.24 25.97
C VAL A 454 16.89 20.16 26.40
N GLU A 455 16.42 21.18 27.11
CA GLU A 455 14.98 21.41 27.29
C GLU A 455 14.41 21.84 25.93
N VAL A 456 13.57 20.98 25.34
CA VAL A 456 12.77 21.32 24.17
C VAL A 456 11.31 21.36 24.61
N GLN A 457 10.65 22.50 24.42
CA GLN A 457 9.21 22.57 24.60
C GLN A 457 8.52 21.87 23.41
N PRO A 458 7.67 20.86 23.65
CA PRO A 458 6.92 20.22 22.58
C PRO A 458 5.90 21.20 21.98
N PRO A 459 5.53 21.04 20.70
CA PRO A 459 4.54 21.89 20.05
C PRO A 459 3.16 21.74 20.73
N PRO A 460 2.32 22.80 20.73
CA PRO A 460 1.02 22.76 21.38
C PRO A 460 0.14 21.70 20.73
N ARG A 461 -0.24 20.68 21.50
CA ARG A 461 -1.27 19.72 21.11
C ARG A 461 -2.63 20.39 21.26
N GLY A 462 -3.47 20.31 20.22
CA GLY A 462 -4.80 20.90 20.19
C GLY A 462 -5.65 20.49 21.40
N ASN A 463 -6.36 21.46 21.97
CA ASN A 463 -7.17 21.28 23.16
C ASN A 463 -8.40 20.40 22.88
N ALA A 464 -8.55 19.39 23.75
CA ALA A 464 -9.78 18.69 24.19
C ALA A 464 -10.69 18.03 23.15
#